data_AF-A0A1Y1MFP0-F1
#
_entry.id   AF-A0A1Y1MFP0-F1
#
_cell.length_a   1.000
_cell.length_b   1.000
_cell.length_c   1.000
_cell.angle_alpha   90.00
_cell.angle_beta   90.00
_cell.angle_gamma   90.00
#
_symmetry.space_group_name_H-M   'P 1'
#
loop_
_entity.id
_entity.type
_entity.pdbx_description
1 polymer ?
#
loop_
_entity_poly.entity_id
_entity_poly.type
_entity_poly.pdbx_seq_one_letter_code
_entity_poly.pdbx_strand_id
1 'polypeptide(L)'
;MMQRLTPLDRLEVIKKYYQSGSSVVATRRLLTRELGRRHRYSAQVISRTVKKFESELTLQDNKLPKSQRNVRSDENIAAAAASVVDEPNLSITRNWSDRMRQCQRARGGHLNNILFHT
;
A
#
# COMPACT_ATOMS: atom_id res chain seq x y z
N MET A 1 6.73 10.29 16.60
CA MET A 1 6.16 10.05 15.26
C MET A 1 6.15 11.36 14.48
N MET A 2 6.62 11.36 13.23
CA MET A 2 6.52 12.51 12.33
C MET A 2 5.15 12.43 11.64
N GLN A 3 4.27 13.42 11.84
CA GLN A 3 2.95 13.42 11.19
C GLN A 3 3.13 13.41 9.67
N ARG A 4 2.40 12.53 8.98
CA ARG A 4 2.36 12.52 7.51
C ARG A 4 1.65 13.79 7.04
N LEU A 5 2.23 14.48 6.05
CA LEU A 5 1.59 15.64 5.44
C LEU A 5 0.28 15.20 4.78
N THR A 6 -0.78 15.96 4.99
CA THR A 6 -2.00 15.81 4.22
C THR A 6 -1.81 16.38 2.80
N PRO A 7 -2.66 16.04 1.83
CA PRO A 7 -2.63 16.68 0.51
C PRO A 7 -2.79 18.21 0.59
N LEU A 8 -3.55 18.72 1.57
CA LEU A 8 -3.71 20.16 1.81
C LEU A 8 -2.39 20.80 2.29
N ASP A 9 -1.70 20.15 3.23
CA ASP A 9 -0.39 20.60 3.70
C ASP A 9 0.62 20.69 2.54
N ARG A 10 0.61 19.69 1.64
CA ARG A 10 1.48 19.70 0.46
C ARG A 10 1.14 20.84 -0.49
N LEU A 11 -0.15 21.09 -0.72
CA LEU A 11 -0.61 22.21 -1.54
C LEU A 11 -0.12 23.55 -0.97
N GLU A 12 -0.21 23.74 0.35
CA GLU A 12 0.28 24.95 0.98
C GLU A 12 1.79 25.12 0.80
N VAL A 13 2.57 24.05 1.02
CA VAL A 13 4.02 24.06 0.78
C VAL A 13 4.33 24.51 -0.65
N ILE A 14 3.64 23.97 -1.65
CA ILE A 14 3.85 24.30 -3.07
C ILE A 14 3.47 25.75 -3.37
N LYS A 15 2.31 26.21 -2.89
CA LYS A 15 1.90 27.62 -3.03
C LYS A 15 2.94 28.56 -2.45
N LYS A 16 3.41 28.27 -1.23
CA LYS A 16 4.43 29.09 -0.56
C LYS A 16 5.79 29.02 -1.25
N TYR A 17 6.14 27.86 -1.82
CA TYR A 17 7.39 27.69 -2.54
C TYR A 17 7.48 28.64 -3.73
N TYR A 18 6.46 28.64 -4.60
CA TYR A 18 6.41 29.53 -5.75
C TYR A 18 6.21 31.01 -5.36
N GLN A 19 5.43 31.31 -4.31
CA GLN A 19 5.36 32.68 -3.77
C GLN A 19 6.71 33.21 -3.27
N SER A 20 7.60 32.31 -2.83
CA SER A 20 8.92 32.66 -2.30
C SER A 20 10.05 32.64 -3.36
N GLY A 21 9.71 32.62 -4.64
CA GLY A 21 10.68 32.58 -5.73
C GLY A 21 11.48 31.27 -5.80
N SER A 22 10.83 30.14 -5.47
CA SER A 22 11.44 28.81 -5.51
C SER A 22 12.62 28.61 -4.55
N SER A 23 12.63 29.33 -3.42
CA SER A 23 13.66 29.18 -2.38
C SER A 23 13.13 28.40 -1.18
N VAL A 24 13.65 27.18 -0.96
CA VAL A 24 13.27 26.31 0.18
C VAL A 24 13.42 27.02 1.53
N VAL A 25 14.47 27.83 1.69
CA VAL A 25 14.73 28.58 2.93
C VAL A 25 13.67 29.66 3.13
N ALA A 26 13.35 30.42 2.08
CA ALA A 26 12.32 31.45 2.13
C ALA A 26 10.93 30.84 2.37
N THR A 27 10.61 29.73 1.70
CA THR A 27 9.38 28.95 1.92
C THR A 27 9.23 28.55 3.38
N ARG A 28 10.29 27.98 3.97
CA ARG A 28 10.27 27.54 5.37
C ARG A 28 10.04 28.71 6.34
N ARG A 29 10.68 29.85 6.09
CA ARG A 29 10.47 31.08 6.88
C ARG A 29 9.02 31.55 6.79
N LEU A 30 8.46 31.56 5.58
CA LEU A 30 7.10 32.03 5.33
C LEU A 30 6.04 31.09 5.93
N LEU A 31 6.22 29.77 5.78
CA LEU A 31 5.39 28.76 6.45
C LEU A 31 5.43 28.90 7.98
N THR A 32 6.61 29.11 8.55
CA THR A 32 6.75 29.28 10.01
C THR A 32 6.09 30.58 10.48
N ARG A 33 6.17 31.65 9.69
CA ARG A 33 5.58 32.96 10.00
C ARG A 33 4.04 32.91 9.97
N GLU A 34 3.46 32.25 8.98
CA GLU A 34 2.02 32.34 8.71
C GLU A 34 1.20 31.21 9.35
N LEU A 35 1.78 30.01 9.44
CA LEU A 35 1.08 28.81 9.96
C LEU A 35 1.56 28.42 11.37
N GLY A 36 2.56 29.11 11.90
CA GLY A 36 3.10 28.88 13.25
C GLY A 36 3.85 27.56 13.42
N ARG A 37 4.01 27.13 14.67
CA ARG A 37 4.88 25.99 15.05
C ARG A 37 4.42 24.64 14.50
N ARG A 38 3.12 24.47 14.23
CA ARG A 38 2.53 23.19 13.80
C ARG A 38 2.96 22.78 12.38
N HIS A 39 3.32 23.75 11.53
CA HIS A 39 3.69 23.54 10.13
C HIS A 39 5.18 23.77 9.88
N ARG A 40 6.04 23.49 10.87
CA ARG A 40 7.50 23.61 10.76
C ARG A 40 8.08 22.42 9.98
N TYR A 41 7.76 22.35 8.70
CA TYR A 41 8.32 21.33 7.81
C TYR A 41 9.83 21.50 7.68
N SER A 42 10.54 20.38 7.62
CA SER A 42 11.99 20.40 7.38
C SER A 42 12.26 20.81 5.92
N ALA A 43 13.46 21.34 5.67
CA ALA A 43 13.88 21.67 4.30
C ALA A 43 13.80 20.44 3.38
N GLN A 44 14.10 19.26 3.93
CA GLN A 44 14.00 17.99 3.21
C GLN A 44 12.56 17.63 2.84
N VAL A 45 11.59 17.86 3.73
CA VAL A 45 10.16 17.64 3.42
C VAL A 45 9.70 18.59 2.33
N ILE A 46 10.05 19.87 2.42
CA ILE A 46 9.70 20.88 1.41
C ILE A 46 10.28 20.46 0.06
N SER A 47 11.59 20.16 0.01
CA SER A 47 12.27 19.75 -1.22
C SER A 47 11.68 18.47 -1.83
N ARG A 48 11.39 17.44 -1.02
CA ARG A 48 10.77 16.19 -1.51
C ARG A 48 9.37 16.43 -2.07
N THR A 49 8.56 17.25 -1.40
CA THR A 49 7.20 17.58 -1.84
C THR A 49 7.23 18.35 -3.17
N VAL A 50 8.08 19.37 -3.28
CA VAL A 50 8.23 20.14 -4.53
C VAL A 50 8.75 19.26 -5.65
N LYS A 51 9.84 18.52 -5.43
CA LYS A 51 10.42 17.64 -6.45
C LYS A 51 9.40 16.65 -6.99
N LYS A 52 8.62 16.04 -6.09
CA LYS A 52 7.56 15.10 -6.48
C LYS A 52 6.46 15.79 -7.29
N PHE A 53 6.02 16.96 -6.84
CA PHE A 53 5.00 17.72 -7.56
C PHE A 53 5.48 18.13 -8.96
N GLU A 54 6.72 18.59 -9.10
CA GLU A 54 7.28 18.97 -10.40
C GLU A 54 7.45 17.77 -11.34
N SER A 55 7.74 16.58 -10.81
CA SER A 55 7.91 15.37 -11.64
C SER A 55 6.59 14.69 -12.02
N GLU A 56 5.62 14.63 -11.11
CA GLU A 56 4.40 13.81 -11.27
C GLU A 56 3.10 14.64 -11.31
N LEU A 57 3.17 15.96 -11.06
CA LEU A 57 2.03 16.88 -10.96
C LEU A 57 0.93 16.39 -10.00
N THR A 58 1.33 15.67 -8.95
CA THR A 58 0.42 15.08 -7.96
C THR A 58 0.74 15.52 -6.54
N LEU A 59 -0.31 15.65 -5.72
CA LEU A 59 -0.25 15.92 -4.28
C LEU A 59 -0.46 14.66 -3.43
N GLN A 60 -0.76 13.55 -4.09
CA GLN A 60 -1.03 12.28 -3.41
C GLN A 60 0.27 11.65 -2.94
N ASP A 61 0.22 10.90 -1.85
CA ASP A 61 1.35 10.05 -1.46
C ASP A 61 1.54 8.91 -2.45
N ASN A 62 2.77 8.39 -2.51
CA ASN A 62 2.99 7.12 -3.20
C ASN A 62 2.22 6.07 -2.42
N LYS A 63 1.26 5.42 -3.07
CA LYS A 63 0.68 4.21 -2.52
C LYS A 63 1.84 3.26 -2.31
N LEU A 64 2.09 2.90 -1.05
CA LEU A 64 3.02 1.83 -0.75
C LEU A 64 2.56 0.61 -1.56
N PRO A 65 3.48 -0.11 -2.23
CA PRO A 65 3.12 -1.34 -2.89
C PRO A 65 2.47 -2.23 -1.85
N LYS A 66 1.16 -2.47 -2.01
CA LYS A 66 0.47 -3.44 -1.18
C LYS A 66 1.11 -4.77 -1.56
N SER A 67 1.76 -5.44 -0.61
CA SER A 67 2.38 -6.75 -0.83
C SER A 67 1.42 -7.60 -1.67
N GLN A 68 1.82 -7.87 -2.92
CA GLN A 68 1.01 -8.68 -3.80
C GLN A 68 1.07 -10.10 -3.23
N ARG A 69 -0.08 -10.67 -2.90
CA ARG A 69 -0.13 -12.07 -2.54
C ARG A 69 0.21 -12.86 -3.80
N ASN A 70 1.30 -13.61 -3.78
CA ASN A 70 1.76 -14.43 -4.91
C ASN A 70 0.82 -15.59 -5.26
N VAL A 71 -0.38 -15.66 -4.66
CA VAL A 71 -1.37 -16.74 -4.89
C VAL A 71 -1.74 -16.89 -6.37
N ARG A 72 -1.71 -15.80 -7.15
CA ARG A 72 -1.98 -15.81 -8.60
C ARG A 72 -0.78 -15.27 -9.40
N SER A 73 0.44 -15.61 -9.02
CA SER A 73 1.59 -15.38 -9.91
C SER A 73 1.46 -16.26 -11.15
N ASP A 74 2.05 -15.82 -12.27
CA ASP A 74 2.03 -16.59 -13.53
C ASP A 74 2.65 -17.98 -13.34
N GLU A 75 3.69 -18.07 -12.51
CA GLU A 75 4.31 -19.34 -12.11
C GLU A 75 3.32 -20.27 -11.38
N ASN A 76 2.56 -19.74 -10.41
CA ASN A 76 1.59 -20.54 -9.66
C ASN A 76 0.37 -20.93 -10.52
N ILE A 77 -0.02 -20.08 -11.48
CA ILE A 77 -1.06 -20.39 -12.46
C ILE A 77 -0.57 -21.50 -13.41
N ALA A 78 0.65 -21.39 -13.92
CA ALA A 78 1.25 -22.41 -14.79
C ALA A 78 1.42 -23.75 -14.07
N ALA A 79 1.89 -23.73 -12.82
CA ALA A 79 2.01 -24.92 -11.98
C ALA A 79 0.64 -25.56 -11.70
N ALA A 80 -0.38 -24.75 -11.40
CA ALA A 80 -1.74 -25.24 -11.22
C ALA A 80 -2.31 -25.85 -12.51
N ALA A 81 -2.10 -25.20 -13.66
CA ALA A 81 -2.55 -25.71 -14.96
C ALA A 81 -1.86 -27.03 -15.32
N ALA A 82 -0.55 -27.16 -15.09
CA ALA A 82 0.19 -28.39 -15.30
C ALA A 82 -0.32 -29.52 -14.40
N SER A 83 -0.58 -29.24 -13.11
CA SER A 83 -1.14 -30.23 -12.19
C SER A 83 -2.54 -30.72 -12.58
N VAL A 84 -3.37 -29.84 -13.17
CA VAL A 84 -4.71 -30.23 -13.65
C VAL A 84 -4.64 -31.11 -14.90
N VAL A 85 -3.63 -30.92 -15.75
CA VAL A 85 -3.41 -31.79 -16.92
C VAL A 85 -2.89 -33.16 -16.50
N ASP A 86 -1.92 -33.20 -15.58
CA ASP A 86 -1.29 -34.44 -15.13
C ASP A 86 -2.24 -35.29 -14.28
N GLU A 87 -2.96 -34.64 -13.35
CA GLU A 87 -3.89 -35.32 -12.45
C GLU A 87 -5.17 -34.50 -12.25
N PRO A 88 -6.16 -34.63 -13.16
CA PRO A 88 -7.32 -33.73 -13.23
C PRO A 88 -8.17 -33.68 -11.96
N ASN A 89 -8.17 -34.76 -11.18
CA ASN A 89 -8.93 -34.85 -9.92
C ASN A 89 -8.07 -34.56 -8.67
N LEU A 90 -6.75 -34.49 -8.78
CA LEU A 90 -5.86 -34.35 -7.63
C LEU A 90 -6.11 -33.07 -6.85
N SER A 91 -6.38 -31.97 -7.57
CA SER A 91 -6.67 -30.68 -6.94
C SER A 91 -7.88 -30.76 -6.00
N ILE A 92 -8.93 -31.50 -6.40
CA ILE A 92 -10.16 -31.70 -5.61
C ILE A 92 -9.88 -32.61 -4.41
N THR A 93 -9.21 -33.75 -4.64
CA THR A 93 -8.93 -34.73 -3.58
C THR A 93 -7.95 -34.19 -2.54
N ARG A 94 -6.95 -33.43 -2.98
CA ARG A 94 -5.92 -32.81 -2.13
C ARG A 94 -6.51 -31.64 -1.35
N ASN A 95 -7.33 -30.80 -1.99
CA ASN A 95 -8.09 -29.76 -1.30
C ASN A 95 -9.02 -30.33 -0.22
N TRP A 96 -9.75 -31.39 -0.54
CA TRP A 96 -10.60 -32.09 0.43
C TRP A 96 -9.79 -32.62 1.62
N SER A 97 -8.68 -33.31 1.33
CA SER A 97 -7.79 -33.87 2.36
C SER A 97 -7.17 -32.80 3.26
N ASP A 98 -6.73 -31.68 2.67
CA ASP A 98 -6.15 -30.56 3.42
C ASP A 98 -7.20 -29.84 4.28
N ARG A 99 -8.42 -29.63 3.75
CA ARG A 99 -9.53 -29.05 4.50
C ARG A 99 -9.94 -29.97 5.66
N MET A 100 -10.06 -31.27 5.43
CA MET A 100 -10.37 -32.24 6.48
C MET A 100 -9.29 -32.29 7.57
N ARG A 101 -8.01 -32.24 7.18
CA ARG A 101 -6.87 -32.15 8.12
C ARG A 101 -6.92 -30.87 8.96
N GLN A 102 -7.26 -29.74 8.34
CA GLN A 102 -7.43 -28.48 9.05
C GLN A 102 -8.59 -28.54 10.04
N CYS A 103 -9.70 -29.18 9.67
CA CYS A 103 -10.84 -29.40 10.54
C CYS A 103 -10.52 -30.29 11.74
N GLN A 104 -9.77 -31.37 11.54
CA GLN A 104 -9.30 -32.24 12.62
C GLN A 104 -8.43 -31.46 13.61
N ARG A 105 -7.50 -30.63 13.12
CA ARG A 105 -6.66 -29.75 13.96
C ARG A 105 -7.49 -28.73 14.75
N ALA A 106 -8.56 -28.22 14.16
CA ALA A 106 -9.50 -27.30 14.80
C ALA A 106 -10.61 -28.01 15.62
N ARG A 107 -10.47 -29.32 15.90
CA ARG A 107 -11.45 -30.12 16.66
C ARG A 107 -12.88 -30.07 16.09
N GLY A 108 -12.99 -29.99 14.77
CA GLY A 108 -14.28 -29.98 14.08
C GLY A 108 -14.98 -28.61 13.99
N GLY A 109 -14.40 -27.54 14.54
CA GLY A 109 -15.04 -26.21 14.58
C GLY A 109 -15.40 -25.58 13.23
N HIS A 110 -14.81 -26.06 12.13
CA HIS A 110 -15.07 -25.57 10.77
C HIS A 110 -15.71 -26.61 9.84
N LEU A 111 -16.18 -27.75 10.38
CA LEU A 111 -16.70 -28.86 9.58
C LEU A 111 -17.93 -28.43 8.76
N ASN A 112 -18.79 -27.60 9.37
CA ASN A 112 -19.96 -27.03 8.72
C ASN A 112 -19.58 -26.24 7.45
N ASN A 113 -18.54 -25.40 7.55
CA ASN A 113 -18.05 -24.57 6.45
C ASN A 113 -17.36 -25.41 5.35
N ILE A 114 -16.90 -26.63 5.68
CA ILE A 114 -16.36 -27.57 4.69
C ILE A 114 -17.46 -28.23 3.89
N LEU A 115 -18.49 -28.74 4.58
CA LEU A 115 -19.55 -29.55 3.98
C LEU A 115 -20.58 -28.71 3.22
N PHE A 116 -20.92 -27.52 3.74
CA PHE A 116 -22.06 -26.74 3.26
C PHE A 116 -21.68 -25.41 2.60
N HIS A 117 -20.38 -25.08 2.54
CA HIS A 117 -19.87 -23.86 1.91
C HIS A 117 -20.54 -22.55 2.41
N THR A 118 -20.99 -22.52 3.66
CA THR A 118 -21.53 -21.34 4.36
C THR A 118 -20.43 -20.62 5.15
#